data_AF-A0A813J678-F1
#
_entry.id   AF-A0A813J678-F1
#
_cell.length_a   1.000
_cell.length_b   1.000
_cell.length_c   1.000
_cell.angle_alpha   90.00
_cell.angle_beta   90.00
_cell.angle_gamma   90.00
#
_symmetry.space_group_name_H-M   'P 1'
#
loop_
_entity.id
_entity.type
_entity.pdbx_description
1 polymer ?
#
loop_
_entity_poly.entity_id
_entity_poly.type
_entity_poly.pdbx_seq_one_letter_code
_entity_poly.pdbx_strand_id
1 'polypeptide(L)'
;DERERTRASKREYEERVAKGDAADWKMTFKEFWRHAAECAPERVQAGLKAKLSVFLRSTDGMRSSILHHACREACTDEVGSDTARRRLEVVKLLLDAKANADAVDFKDRTALDLAIAQGGAGAKAHPSIAALSALGILTARQAAARALGLGLSAPKLSQRTARGAPAEEAARRSRETELLSSEAEVEAEAEAPAAEAILQEAEAEAEAEADPEEPTAASEAITGTDAELAAEGPPTLLEPVATESVAAVAAGGPEPLQLRTGGEPSDPSL
;
A
#
# COMPACT_ATOMS: atom_id res chain seq x y z
N ASP A 1 -26.44 0.90 -37.14
CA ASP A 1 -26.90 -0.17 -36.21
C ASP A 1 -25.77 -1.13 -35.79
N GLU A 2 -25.22 -1.97 -36.66
CA GLU A 2 -24.24 -2.99 -36.25
C GLU A 2 -22.96 -2.39 -35.62
N ARG A 3 -22.40 -1.33 -36.22
CA ARG A 3 -21.23 -0.62 -35.66
C ARG A 3 -21.49 -0.04 -34.26
N GLU A 4 -22.72 0.42 -34.00
CA GLU A 4 -23.08 0.99 -32.69
C GLU A 4 -23.22 -0.09 -31.64
N ARG A 5 -23.80 -1.26 -31.99
CA ARG A 5 -23.84 -2.43 -31.11
C ARG A 5 -22.43 -2.89 -30.71
N THR A 6 -21.50 -2.95 -31.67
CA THR A 6 -20.10 -3.30 -31.37
C THR A 6 -19.43 -2.28 -30.45
N ARG A 7 -19.69 -0.98 -30.63
CA ARG A 7 -19.17 0.07 -29.73
C ARG A 7 -19.81 0.02 -28.34
N ALA A 8 -21.10 -0.30 -28.24
CA ALA A 8 -21.80 -0.46 -26.96
C ALA A 8 -21.24 -1.65 -26.18
N SER A 9 -21.16 -2.83 -26.83
CA SER A 9 -20.58 -4.03 -26.20
C SER A 9 -19.13 -3.83 -25.76
N LYS A 10 -18.32 -3.12 -26.56
CA LYS A 10 -16.95 -2.74 -26.16
C LYS A 10 -16.94 -1.86 -24.90
N ARG A 11 -17.79 -0.83 -24.83
CA ARG A 11 -17.89 0.05 -23.65
C ARG A 11 -18.34 -0.71 -22.41
N GLU A 12 -19.37 -1.54 -22.53
CA GLU A 12 -19.85 -2.39 -21.43
C GLU A 12 -18.76 -3.33 -20.91
N TYR A 13 -17.98 -3.92 -21.82
CA TYR A 13 -16.84 -4.75 -21.43
C TYR A 13 -15.76 -3.94 -20.70
N GLU A 14 -15.39 -2.76 -21.22
CA GLU A 14 -14.42 -1.87 -20.59
C GLU A 14 -14.87 -1.41 -19.19
N GLU A 15 -16.17 -1.13 -19.00
CA GLU A 15 -16.75 -0.83 -17.69
C GLU A 15 -16.69 -2.01 -16.73
N ARG A 16 -16.97 -3.23 -17.20
CA ARG A 16 -16.82 -4.45 -16.39
C ARG A 16 -15.36 -4.72 -16.01
N VAL A 17 -14.42 -4.43 -16.91
CA VAL A 17 -12.99 -4.51 -16.59
C VAL A 17 -12.61 -3.45 -15.55
N ALA A 18 -13.12 -2.22 -15.69
CA ALA A 18 -12.87 -1.14 -14.73
C ALA A 18 -13.39 -1.46 -13.32
N LYS A 19 -14.51 -2.20 -13.22
CA LYS A 19 -15.07 -2.69 -11.96
C LYS A 19 -14.38 -3.96 -11.41
N GLY A 20 -13.46 -4.56 -12.17
CA GLY A 20 -12.82 -5.83 -11.80
C GLY A 20 -13.69 -7.07 -12.04
N ASP A 21 -14.87 -6.92 -12.66
CA ASP A 21 -15.83 -8.00 -12.95
C ASP A 21 -15.39 -8.90 -14.11
N ALA A 22 -14.68 -8.33 -15.09
CA ALA A 22 -14.15 -9.04 -16.26
C ALA A 22 -12.61 -9.10 -16.25
N ALA A 23 -12.07 -10.10 -16.93
CA ALA A 23 -10.62 -10.21 -17.17
C ALA A 23 -10.16 -9.10 -18.12
N ASP A 24 -9.01 -8.49 -17.85
CA ASP A 24 -8.35 -7.57 -18.80
C ASP A 24 -7.26 -8.28 -19.60
N TRP A 25 -7.64 -8.86 -20.74
CA TRP A 25 -6.69 -9.58 -21.60
C TRP A 25 -5.65 -8.69 -22.28
N LYS A 26 -5.80 -7.37 -22.21
CA LYS A 26 -4.86 -6.40 -22.79
C LYS A 26 -3.87 -5.88 -21.77
N MET A 27 -4.10 -6.12 -20.47
CA MET A 27 -3.24 -5.66 -19.40
C MET A 27 -1.87 -6.33 -19.49
N THR A 28 -0.84 -5.49 -19.57
CA THR A 28 0.55 -5.94 -19.54
C THR A 28 1.01 -6.18 -18.10
N PHE A 29 2.11 -6.93 -17.93
CA PHE A 29 2.70 -7.13 -16.59
C PHE A 29 3.12 -5.83 -15.92
N LYS A 30 3.66 -4.87 -16.67
CA LYS A 30 4.07 -3.57 -16.13
C LYS A 30 2.87 -2.79 -15.58
N GLU A 31 1.74 -2.82 -16.27
CA GLU A 31 0.51 -2.17 -15.84
C GLU A 31 -0.08 -2.86 -14.62
N PHE A 32 -0.09 -4.20 -14.61
CA PHE A 32 -0.53 -4.99 -13.46
C PHE A 32 0.26 -4.64 -12.19
N TRP A 33 1.58 -4.47 -12.31
CA TRP A 33 2.45 -4.09 -11.20
C TRP A 33 2.23 -2.65 -10.75
N ARG A 34 2.04 -1.74 -11.70
CA ARG A 34 1.69 -0.35 -11.41
C ARG A 34 0.37 -0.28 -10.65
N HIS A 35 -0.66 -1.01 -11.07
CA HIS A 35 -1.95 -1.05 -10.37
C HIS A 35 -1.87 -1.67 -8.97
N ALA A 36 -0.98 -2.65 -8.77
CA ALA A 36 -0.70 -3.18 -7.43
C ALA A 36 -0.02 -2.14 -6.52
N ALA A 37 0.90 -1.34 -7.06
CA ALA A 37 1.55 -0.25 -6.33
C ALA A 37 0.58 0.90 -5.99
N GLU A 38 -0.27 1.28 -6.96
CA GLU A 38 -1.32 2.30 -6.84
C GLU A 38 -2.52 1.88 -5.97
N CYS A 39 -2.54 0.63 -5.47
CA CYS A 39 -3.62 0.08 -4.67
C CYS A 39 -4.98 0.12 -5.37
N ALA A 40 -5.04 -0.32 -6.64
CA ALA A 40 -6.27 -0.42 -7.43
C ALA A 40 -6.80 -1.88 -7.45
N PRO A 41 -7.59 -2.32 -6.45
CA PRO A 41 -7.99 -3.72 -6.31
C PRO A 41 -8.79 -4.25 -7.51
N GLU A 42 -9.61 -3.41 -8.13
CA GLU A 42 -10.44 -3.77 -9.29
C GLU A 42 -9.57 -4.15 -10.49
N ARG A 43 -8.52 -3.35 -10.74
CA ARG A 43 -7.56 -3.58 -11.84
C ARG A 43 -6.69 -4.79 -11.56
N VAL A 44 -6.23 -4.96 -10.32
CA VAL A 44 -5.49 -6.16 -9.91
C VAL A 44 -6.37 -7.40 -10.10
N GLN A 45 -7.64 -7.37 -9.70
CA GLN A 45 -8.57 -8.47 -9.90
C GLN A 45 -8.80 -8.79 -11.38
N ALA A 46 -8.94 -7.77 -12.23
CA ALA A 46 -9.05 -7.95 -13.68
C ALA A 46 -7.80 -8.61 -14.28
N GLY A 47 -6.60 -8.22 -13.84
CA GLY A 47 -5.33 -8.84 -14.24
C GLY A 47 -5.18 -10.29 -13.76
N LEU A 48 -5.61 -10.59 -12.53
CA LEU A 48 -5.65 -11.95 -12.01
C LEU A 48 -6.62 -12.85 -12.79
N LYS A 49 -7.82 -12.34 -13.15
CA LYS A 49 -8.78 -13.03 -14.02
C LYS A 49 -8.22 -13.27 -15.42
N ALA A 50 -7.35 -12.39 -15.91
CA ALA A 50 -6.60 -12.57 -17.16
C ALA A 50 -5.41 -13.55 -17.03
N LYS A 51 -5.23 -14.20 -15.87
CA LYS A 51 -4.16 -15.16 -15.58
C LYS A 51 -2.75 -14.57 -15.66
N LEU A 52 -2.59 -13.29 -15.35
CA LEU A 52 -1.27 -12.72 -15.16
C LEU A 52 -0.58 -13.40 -13.97
N SER A 53 0.66 -13.84 -14.17
CA SER A 53 1.47 -14.50 -13.14
C SER A 53 1.84 -13.56 -12.00
N VAL A 54 1.55 -13.98 -10.77
CA VAL A 54 1.97 -13.32 -9.52
C VAL A 54 3.39 -13.71 -9.08
N PHE A 55 4.01 -14.68 -9.75
CA PHE A 55 5.34 -15.21 -9.41
C PHE A 55 6.48 -14.51 -10.14
N LEU A 56 6.17 -13.60 -11.05
CA LEU A 56 7.19 -12.83 -11.74
C LEU A 56 7.91 -11.93 -10.74
N ARG A 57 9.20 -11.71 -11.03
CA ARG A 57 10.06 -10.78 -10.30
C ARG A 57 10.39 -9.59 -11.20
N SER A 58 10.69 -8.47 -10.57
CA SER A 58 11.09 -7.27 -11.29
C SER A 58 12.40 -7.53 -12.04
N THR A 59 12.51 -6.95 -13.23
CA THR A 59 13.72 -7.02 -14.09
C THR A 59 14.67 -5.84 -13.85
N ASP A 60 14.37 -4.96 -12.90
CA ASP A 60 15.16 -3.79 -12.49
C ASP A 60 16.41 -4.13 -11.66
N GLY A 61 16.72 -5.41 -11.47
CA GLY A 61 17.81 -5.88 -10.61
C GLY A 61 17.47 -5.94 -9.12
N MET A 62 16.36 -5.36 -8.67
CA MET A 62 15.93 -5.37 -7.26
C MET A 62 15.25 -6.68 -6.87
N ARG A 63 14.88 -7.52 -7.86
CA ARG A 63 14.20 -8.82 -7.69
C ARG A 63 12.93 -8.76 -6.82
N SER A 64 12.35 -7.57 -6.70
CA SER A 64 11.11 -7.31 -5.97
C SER A 64 9.99 -8.18 -6.54
N SER A 65 9.17 -8.75 -5.68
CA SER A 65 7.91 -9.40 -6.08
C SER A 65 6.77 -8.39 -6.12
N ILE A 66 5.64 -8.74 -6.72
CA ILE A 66 4.46 -7.87 -6.74
C ILE A 66 3.97 -7.47 -5.34
N LEU A 67 4.14 -8.35 -4.34
CA LEU A 67 3.83 -8.03 -2.94
C LEU A 67 4.73 -6.93 -2.36
N HIS A 68 6.00 -6.85 -2.79
CA HIS A 68 6.87 -5.73 -2.36
C HIS A 68 6.36 -4.39 -2.87
N HIS A 69 5.85 -4.35 -4.11
CA HIS A 69 5.25 -3.15 -4.69
C HIS A 69 3.95 -2.77 -4.00
N ALA A 70 3.09 -3.76 -3.70
CA ALA A 70 1.84 -3.52 -2.98
C ALA A 70 2.06 -3.02 -1.54
N CYS A 71 3.10 -3.50 -0.84
CA CYS A 71 3.37 -3.12 0.56
C CYS A 71 4.25 -1.87 0.74
N ARG A 72 4.81 -1.32 -0.35
CA ARG A 72 5.87 -0.29 -0.32
C ARG A 72 5.57 0.88 0.63
N GLU A 73 4.38 1.43 0.51
CA GLU A 73 3.93 2.66 1.20
C GLU A 73 2.91 2.37 2.32
N ALA A 74 2.83 1.13 2.81
CA ALA A 74 1.83 0.75 3.79
C ALA A 74 1.95 1.51 5.14
N CYS A 75 3.14 2.01 5.46
CA CYS A 75 3.42 2.79 6.67
C CYS A 75 3.31 4.30 6.48
N THR A 76 3.26 4.78 5.23
CA THR A 76 3.10 6.20 4.93
C THR A 76 1.63 6.59 4.76
N ASP A 77 0.77 5.62 4.50
CA ASP A 77 -0.69 5.81 4.47
C ASP A 77 -1.22 6.21 5.86
N GLU A 78 -2.06 7.25 5.91
CA GLU A 78 -2.75 7.65 7.14
C GLU A 78 -3.63 6.49 7.66
N VAL A 79 -3.64 6.33 8.99
CA VAL A 79 -4.42 5.27 9.63
C VAL A 79 -5.90 5.47 9.34
N GLY A 80 -6.51 4.49 8.64
CA GLY A 80 -7.93 4.51 8.30
C GLY A 80 -8.24 5.18 6.97
N SER A 81 -7.24 5.65 6.22
CA SER A 81 -7.43 6.14 4.86
C SER A 81 -8.01 5.04 3.95
N ASP A 82 -8.70 5.47 2.90
CA ASP A 82 -9.19 4.55 1.88
C ASP A 82 -8.02 3.86 1.14
N THR A 83 -6.86 4.52 1.02
CA THR A 83 -5.65 3.93 0.44
C THR A 83 -5.14 2.75 1.27
N ALA A 84 -5.09 2.89 2.60
CA ALA A 84 -4.68 1.81 3.50
C ALA A 84 -5.61 0.59 3.39
N ARG A 85 -6.93 0.83 3.31
CA ARG A 85 -7.93 -0.24 3.14
C ARG A 85 -7.77 -0.95 1.79
N ARG A 86 -7.67 -0.19 0.69
CA ARG A 86 -7.47 -0.75 -0.65
C ARG A 86 -6.16 -1.51 -0.77
N ARG A 87 -5.10 -1.07 -0.10
CA ARG A 87 -3.82 -1.77 -0.05
C ARG A 87 -3.98 -3.15 0.60
N LEU A 88 -4.69 -3.23 1.71
CA LEU A 88 -4.99 -4.51 2.38
C LEU A 88 -5.83 -5.43 1.48
N GLU A 89 -6.80 -4.88 0.74
CA GLU A 89 -7.59 -5.64 -0.23
C GLU A 89 -6.73 -6.19 -1.38
N VAL A 90 -5.85 -5.37 -1.97
CA VAL A 90 -4.90 -5.81 -3.00
C VAL A 90 -4.00 -6.93 -2.48
N VAL A 91 -3.44 -6.77 -1.29
CA VAL A 91 -2.60 -7.79 -0.66
C VAL A 91 -3.38 -9.09 -0.46
N LYS A 92 -4.62 -9.00 0.03
CA LYS A 92 -5.50 -10.17 0.18
C LYS A 92 -5.75 -10.87 -1.15
N LEU A 93 -6.08 -10.13 -2.21
CA LEU A 93 -6.29 -10.68 -3.55
C LEU A 93 -5.03 -11.40 -4.09
N LEU A 94 -3.85 -10.84 -3.85
CA LEU A 94 -2.58 -11.46 -4.26
C LEU A 94 -2.30 -12.76 -3.47
N LEU A 95 -2.58 -12.78 -2.17
CA LEU A 95 -2.42 -13.97 -1.34
C LEU A 95 -3.44 -15.07 -1.69
N ASP A 96 -4.69 -14.69 -1.97
CA ASP A 96 -5.72 -15.61 -2.48
C ASP A 96 -5.30 -16.22 -3.82
N ALA A 97 -4.59 -15.45 -4.65
CA ALA A 97 -3.95 -15.90 -5.88
C ALA A 97 -2.62 -16.68 -5.66
N LYS A 98 -2.32 -17.07 -4.41
CA LYS A 98 -1.13 -17.83 -4.01
C LYS A 98 0.20 -17.12 -4.28
N ALA A 99 0.22 -15.79 -4.24
CA ALA A 99 1.48 -15.06 -4.24
C ALA A 99 2.35 -15.48 -3.04
N ASN A 100 3.67 -15.58 -3.25
CA ASN A 100 4.58 -16.00 -2.20
C ASN A 100 4.81 -14.86 -1.18
N ALA A 101 4.19 -14.98 -0.01
CA ALA A 101 4.30 -14.03 1.09
C ALA A 101 5.73 -13.91 1.65
N ASP A 102 6.49 -15.00 1.61
CA ASP A 102 7.86 -15.11 2.11
C ASP A 102 8.91 -14.80 1.02
N ALA A 103 8.48 -14.23 -0.12
CA ALA A 103 9.42 -13.81 -1.15
C ALA A 103 10.34 -12.70 -0.62
N VAL A 104 11.63 -12.86 -0.86
CA VAL A 104 12.65 -11.85 -0.52
C VAL A 104 13.11 -11.07 -1.76
N ASP A 105 13.38 -9.77 -1.57
CA ASP A 105 14.00 -8.88 -2.56
C ASP A 105 15.52 -9.12 -2.68
N PHE A 106 16.21 -8.29 -3.46
CA PHE A 106 17.68 -8.34 -3.62
C PHE A 106 18.45 -8.05 -2.32
N LYS A 107 17.84 -7.38 -1.34
CA LYS A 107 18.44 -7.06 -0.04
C LYS A 107 18.02 -8.05 1.04
N ASP A 108 17.53 -9.23 0.65
CA ASP A 108 17.01 -10.28 1.54
C ASP A 108 15.87 -9.82 2.46
N ARG A 109 15.11 -8.79 2.05
CA ARG A 109 13.96 -8.28 2.79
C ARG A 109 12.69 -8.88 2.24
N THR A 110 11.77 -9.25 3.13
CA THR A 110 10.39 -9.59 2.73
C THR A 110 9.60 -8.32 2.40
N ALA A 111 8.40 -8.49 1.84
CA ALA A 111 7.48 -7.38 1.61
C ALA A 111 7.14 -6.61 2.90
N LEU A 112 7.05 -7.30 4.05
CA LEU A 112 6.80 -6.65 5.34
C LEU A 112 8.01 -5.88 5.86
N ASP A 113 9.23 -6.43 5.71
CA ASP A 113 10.45 -5.73 6.09
C ASP A 113 10.66 -4.46 5.26
N LEU A 114 10.30 -4.51 3.97
CA LEU A 114 10.37 -3.36 3.08
C LEU A 114 9.40 -2.25 3.52
N ALA A 115 8.16 -2.60 3.89
CA ALA A 115 7.20 -1.64 4.43
C ALA A 115 7.70 -0.97 5.74
N ILE A 116 8.27 -1.77 6.65
CA ILE A 116 8.85 -1.26 7.89
C ILE A 116 10.04 -0.35 7.61
N ALA A 117 10.92 -0.73 6.69
CA ALA A 117 12.09 0.06 6.33
C ALA A 117 11.72 1.43 5.74
N GLN A 118 10.63 1.53 4.99
CA GLN A 118 10.19 2.79 4.39
C GLN A 118 9.45 3.71 5.36
N GLY A 119 8.74 3.15 6.35
CA GLY A 119 8.06 3.95 7.37
C GLY A 119 8.99 4.56 8.43
N GLY A 120 10.28 4.17 8.47
CA GLY A 120 11.26 4.73 9.41
C GLY A 120 11.04 4.37 10.88
N ALA A 121 11.46 5.26 11.78
CA ALA A 121 11.37 5.07 13.23
C ALA A 121 9.91 5.13 13.69
N GLY A 122 9.35 3.99 14.10
CA GLY A 122 7.94 3.87 14.53
C GLY A 122 7.08 3.01 13.61
N ALA A 123 7.56 2.69 12.41
CA ALA A 123 6.82 1.86 11.44
C ALA A 123 6.37 0.51 12.02
N LYS A 124 7.18 -0.09 12.91
CA LYS A 124 6.84 -1.37 13.58
C LYS A 124 5.56 -1.30 14.42
N ALA A 125 5.19 -0.12 14.93
CA ALA A 125 3.98 0.08 15.72
C ALA A 125 2.77 0.52 14.87
N HIS A 126 2.95 0.68 13.55
CA HIS A 126 1.89 1.13 12.66
C HIS A 126 0.77 0.07 12.53
N PRO A 127 -0.52 0.45 12.60
CA PRO A 127 -1.62 -0.51 12.52
C PRO A 127 -1.66 -1.26 11.18
N SER A 128 -1.19 -0.65 10.09
CA SER A 128 -1.06 -1.34 8.79
C SER A 128 -0.11 -2.54 8.86
N ILE A 129 0.99 -2.44 9.62
CA ILE A 129 1.94 -3.56 9.80
C ILE A 129 1.29 -4.70 10.58
N ALA A 130 0.51 -4.37 11.62
CA ALA A 130 -0.26 -5.38 12.36
C ALA A 130 -1.30 -6.08 11.45
N ALA A 131 -1.99 -5.31 10.60
CA ALA A 131 -2.95 -5.85 9.64
C ALA A 131 -2.28 -6.75 8.57
N LEU A 132 -1.14 -6.33 8.00
CA LEU A 132 -0.38 -7.13 7.05
C LEU A 132 0.16 -8.43 7.69
N SER A 133 0.60 -8.36 8.95
CA SER A 133 1.03 -9.55 9.69
C SER A 133 -0.13 -10.51 9.97
N ALA A 134 -1.34 -9.97 10.24
CA ALA A 134 -2.55 -10.77 10.41
C ALA A 134 -2.99 -11.49 9.13
N LEU A 135 -2.65 -10.96 7.95
CA LEU A 135 -2.84 -11.63 6.66
C LEU A 135 -1.80 -12.75 6.40
N GLY A 136 -0.85 -12.97 7.32
CA GLY A 136 0.15 -14.03 7.23
C GLY A 136 1.43 -13.64 6.51
N ILE A 137 1.65 -12.35 6.22
CA ILE A 137 2.95 -11.87 5.75
C ILE A 137 3.91 -11.82 6.93
N LEU A 138 5.05 -12.47 6.78
CA LEU A 138 6.05 -12.58 7.82
C LEU A 138 7.25 -11.69 7.50
N THR A 139 7.92 -11.20 8.55
CA THR A 139 9.27 -10.62 8.40
C THR A 139 10.26 -11.71 7.98
N ALA A 140 11.39 -11.36 7.36
CA ALA A 140 12.42 -12.32 6.94
C ALA A 140 12.88 -13.20 8.09
N ARG A 141 13.06 -12.62 9.29
CA ARG A 141 13.40 -13.36 10.50
C ARG A 141 12.33 -14.40 10.89
N GLN A 142 11.06 -14.04 10.80
CA GLN A 142 9.95 -14.95 11.11
C GLN A 142 9.78 -16.02 10.03
N ALA A 143 9.88 -15.65 8.75
CA ALA A 143 9.83 -16.59 7.63
C ALA A 143 10.97 -17.63 7.74
N ALA A 144 12.19 -17.18 8.05
CA ALA A 144 13.33 -18.07 8.30
C ALA A 144 13.09 -19.00 9.50
N ALA A 145 12.59 -18.48 10.62
CA ALA A 145 12.26 -19.30 11.79
C ALA A 145 11.20 -20.36 11.46
N ARG A 146 10.16 -20.00 10.69
CA ARG A 146 9.12 -20.92 10.21
C ARG A 146 9.70 -22.00 9.29
N ALA A 147 10.57 -21.63 8.36
CA ALA A 147 11.22 -22.56 7.44
C ALA A 147 12.10 -23.59 8.17
N LEU A 148 12.76 -23.19 9.26
CA LEU A 148 13.57 -24.09 10.08
C LEU A 148 12.74 -25.00 10.99
N GLY A 149 11.40 -24.90 10.97
CA GLY A 149 10.55 -25.64 11.90
C GLY A 149 10.76 -25.25 13.37
N LEU A 150 11.48 -24.14 13.61
CA LEU A 150 11.59 -23.52 14.93
C LEU A 150 10.23 -22.92 15.20
N GLY A 151 9.34 -23.71 15.77
CA GLY A 151 7.97 -23.33 16.07
C GLY A 151 7.99 -21.93 16.67
N LEU A 152 7.53 -20.95 15.88
CA LEU A 152 7.18 -19.64 16.38
C LEU A 152 5.95 -19.91 17.24
N SER A 153 6.16 -20.41 18.45
CA SER A 153 5.17 -20.34 19.50
C SER A 153 4.86 -18.86 19.56
N ALA A 154 3.70 -18.48 19.01
CA ALA A 154 3.19 -17.12 19.08
C ALA A 154 3.50 -16.64 20.48
N PRO A 155 4.12 -15.46 20.66
CA PRO A 155 4.39 -14.96 21.99
C PRO A 155 3.03 -14.98 22.67
N LYS A 156 2.81 -15.97 23.55
CA LYS A 156 1.66 -15.95 24.43
C LYS A 156 1.93 -14.66 25.16
N LEU A 157 1.14 -13.64 24.83
CA LEU A 157 0.96 -12.44 25.64
C LEU A 157 0.45 -12.97 26.97
N SER A 158 1.40 -13.50 27.72
CA SER A 158 1.24 -13.97 29.07
C SER A 158 0.97 -12.69 29.79
N GLN A 159 -0.32 -12.44 30.00
CA GLN A 159 -0.85 -11.47 30.96
C GLN A 159 -0.44 -11.87 32.39
N ARG A 160 0.78 -12.40 32.59
CA ARG A 160 1.44 -12.44 33.89
C ARG A 160 1.86 -11.02 34.20
N THR A 161 0.88 -10.29 34.71
CA THR A 161 1.00 -9.61 36.01
C THR A 161 2.37 -8.99 36.25
N ALA A 162 2.43 -7.71 35.96
CA ALA A 162 3.26 -6.74 36.65
C ALA A 162 3.28 -7.04 38.16
N ARG A 163 4.36 -7.65 38.66
CA ARG A 163 4.78 -7.54 40.06
C ARG A 163 6.23 -7.96 40.19
N GLY A 164 7.12 -6.97 40.10
CA GLY A 164 8.46 -7.04 40.66
C GLY A 164 9.60 -7.21 39.66
N ALA A 165 10.02 -6.12 39.01
CA ALA A 165 11.43 -5.74 38.85
C ALA A 165 11.54 -4.44 38.03
N PRO A 166 11.68 -3.24 38.64
CA PRO A 166 11.95 -2.03 37.87
C PRO A 166 13.13 -1.17 38.37
N ALA A 167 14.12 -1.72 39.08
CA ALA A 167 15.21 -0.88 39.63
C ALA A 167 16.61 -1.18 39.07
N GLU A 168 16.99 -2.45 38.91
CA GLU A 168 18.40 -2.78 38.67
C GLU A 168 18.79 -2.78 37.19
N GLU A 169 17.86 -3.12 36.29
CA GLU A 169 18.15 -3.23 34.86
C GLU A 169 18.09 -1.87 34.13
N ALA A 170 17.32 -0.91 34.66
CA ALA A 170 17.34 0.48 34.21
C ALA A 170 18.70 1.14 34.50
N ALA A 171 19.32 0.84 35.65
CA ALA A 171 20.62 1.39 36.02
C ALA A 171 21.78 0.86 35.14
N ARG A 172 21.67 -0.36 34.60
CA ARG A 172 22.66 -0.90 33.64
C ARG A 172 22.55 -0.26 32.27
N ARG A 173 21.33 -0.06 31.75
CA ARG A 173 21.13 0.57 30.43
C ARG A 173 21.59 2.02 30.38
N SER A 174 21.45 2.79 31.46
CA SER A 174 21.93 4.18 31.49
C SER A 174 23.46 4.31 31.40
N ARG A 175 24.23 3.33 31.89
CA ARG A 175 25.71 3.35 31.78
C ARG A 175 26.23 2.95 30.40
N GLU A 176 25.47 2.15 29.65
CA GLU A 176 25.87 1.72 28.31
C GLU A 176 25.66 2.82 27.26
N THR A 177 24.64 3.68 27.46
CA THR A 177 24.38 4.81 26.57
C THR A 177 25.37 5.97 26.72
N GLU A 178 25.98 6.14 27.91
CA GLU A 178 27.02 7.17 28.10
C GLU A 178 28.32 6.84 27.34
N LEU A 179 28.73 5.57 27.29
CA LEU A 179 29.96 5.16 26.59
C LEU A 179 29.83 5.27 25.07
N LEU A 180 28.64 5.00 24.52
CA LEU A 180 28.41 5.08 23.06
C LEU A 180 28.22 6.52 22.57
N SER A 181 27.82 7.45 23.44
CA SER A 181 27.69 8.87 23.06
C SER A 181 29.04 9.58 22.93
N SER A 182 30.09 9.13 23.62
CA SER A 182 31.43 9.74 23.53
C SER A 182 32.23 9.32 22.29
N GLU A 183 31.90 8.20 21.64
CA GLU A 183 32.60 7.77 20.42
C GLU A 183 32.00 8.42 19.15
N ALA A 184 30.73 8.79 19.16
CA ALA A 184 30.07 9.40 18.00
C ALA A 184 30.46 10.87 17.75
N GLU A 185 30.94 11.61 18.76
CA GLU A 185 31.34 13.01 18.61
C GLU A 185 32.71 13.19 17.93
N VAL A 186 33.54 12.14 17.84
CA VAL A 186 34.88 12.24 17.22
C VAL A 186 34.85 12.03 15.70
N GLU A 187 33.85 11.32 15.14
CA GLU A 187 33.77 11.07 13.70
C GLU A 187 33.01 12.16 12.90
N ALA A 188 32.20 13.00 13.56
CA ALA A 188 31.39 14.00 12.87
C ALA A 188 32.19 15.25 12.39
N GLU A 189 33.39 15.50 12.91
CA GLU A 189 34.20 16.67 12.51
C GLU A 189 35.09 16.42 11.27
N ALA A 190 35.19 15.18 10.76
CA ALA A 190 36.10 14.86 9.65
C ALA A 190 35.47 14.86 8.25
N GLU A 191 34.14 14.81 8.12
CA GLU A 191 33.46 14.69 6.81
C GLU A 191 32.92 15.99 6.21
N ALA A 192 32.94 17.11 6.96
CA ALA A 192 32.40 18.39 6.48
C ALA A 192 33.08 18.98 5.21
N PRO A 193 34.40 18.86 4.97
CA PRO A 193 35.01 19.56 3.82
C PRO A 193 34.85 18.83 2.47
N ALA A 194 34.40 17.56 2.45
CA ALA A 194 34.30 16.78 1.21
C ALA A 194 33.00 17.04 0.42
N ALA A 195 31.91 17.35 1.12
CA ALA A 195 30.60 17.58 0.48
C ALA A 195 30.53 18.93 -0.26
N GLU A 196 31.28 19.94 0.19
CA GLU A 196 31.26 21.28 -0.41
C GLU A 196 31.98 21.32 -1.77
N ALA A 197 33.00 20.47 -1.98
CA ALA A 197 33.70 20.36 -3.25
C ALA A 197 32.85 19.76 -4.39
N ILE A 198 31.97 18.79 -4.06
CA ILE A 198 31.12 18.11 -5.06
C ILE A 198 30.01 19.04 -5.56
N LEU A 199 29.50 19.93 -4.70
CA LEU A 199 28.50 20.94 -5.07
C LEU A 199 29.06 22.02 -6.00
N GLN A 200 30.31 22.45 -5.78
CA GLN A 200 30.97 23.44 -6.64
C GLN A 200 31.26 22.91 -8.06
N GLU A 201 31.58 21.62 -8.19
CA GLU A 201 31.86 21.01 -9.51
C GLU A 201 30.58 20.83 -10.34
N ALA A 202 29.45 20.52 -9.69
CA ALA A 202 28.15 20.39 -10.35
C ALA A 202 27.57 21.73 -10.84
N GLU A 203 27.80 22.83 -10.10
CA GLU A 203 27.32 24.16 -10.49
C GLU A 203 28.10 24.71 -11.70
N ALA A 204 29.40 24.39 -11.81
CA ALA A 204 30.22 24.78 -12.96
C ALA A 204 29.84 24.05 -14.27
N GLU A 205 29.36 22.80 -14.19
CA GLU A 205 28.94 22.04 -15.37
C GLU A 205 27.57 22.52 -15.90
N ALA A 206 26.69 23.00 -15.02
CA ALA A 206 25.38 23.55 -15.40
C ALA A 206 25.47 24.90 -16.15
N GLU A 207 26.49 25.73 -15.87
CA GLU A 207 26.70 26.99 -16.61
C GLU A 207 27.27 26.78 -18.02
N ALA A 208 27.92 25.63 -18.28
CA ALA A 208 28.52 25.34 -19.58
C ALA A 208 27.52 24.83 -20.64
N GLU A 209 26.34 24.35 -20.23
CA GLU A 209 25.31 23.80 -21.14
C GLU A 209 24.20 24.81 -21.49
N ALA A 210 24.30 26.06 -21.03
CA ALA A 210 23.41 27.16 -21.42
C ALA A 210 23.80 27.71 -22.80
N ASP A 211 23.53 26.93 -23.85
CA ASP A 211 23.59 27.37 -25.24
C ASP A 211 22.49 28.44 -25.46
N PRO A 212 22.83 29.67 -25.91
CA PRO A 212 21.83 30.71 -26.14
C PRO A 212 21.00 30.36 -27.37
N GLU A 213 19.78 29.84 -27.14
CA GLU A 213 18.81 29.57 -28.21
C GLU A 213 18.57 30.85 -29.04
N GLU A 214 18.84 30.75 -30.34
CA GLU A 214 18.49 31.76 -31.33
C GLU A 214 16.96 32.00 -31.34
N PRO A 215 16.50 33.26 -31.29
CA PRO A 215 15.08 33.58 -31.42
C PRO A 215 14.64 33.36 -32.87
N THR A 216 14.04 32.20 -33.14
CA THR A 216 13.37 31.93 -34.41
C THR A 216 12.05 32.69 -34.46
N ALA A 217 12.11 33.86 -35.11
CA ALA A 217 10.96 34.61 -35.56
C ALA A 217 10.28 33.90 -36.75
N ALA A 218 9.08 33.35 -36.53
CA ALA A 218 8.03 33.18 -37.54
C ALA A 218 6.71 32.90 -36.79
N SER A 219 5.84 33.89 -36.62
CA SER A 219 4.82 34.26 -37.60
C SER A 219 4.03 33.06 -38.11
N GLU A 220 2.85 32.82 -37.53
CA GLU A 220 1.63 32.83 -38.34
C GLU A 220 0.38 33.01 -37.47
N ALA A 221 -0.43 33.96 -37.92
CA ALA A 221 -1.65 34.42 -37.30
C ALA A 221 -2.77 33.40 -37.49
N ILE A 222 -3.49 33.09 -36.41
CA ILE A 222 -4.85 32.56 -36.51
C ILE A 222 -5.73 33.50 -35.68
N THR A 223 -6.21 34.54 -36.36
CA THR A 223 -7.29 35.41 -35.90
C THR A 223 -8.62 34.90 -36.45
N GLY A 224 -9.68 35.00 -35.64
CA GLY A 224 -11.08 34.72 -36.00
C GLY A 224 -11.59 33.43 -35.37
N THR A 225 -12.70 33.39 -34.65
CA THR A 225 -13.88 34.26 -34.54
C THR A 225 -14.62 33.82 -33.26
N ASP A 226 -14.88 34.71 -32.33
CA ASP A 226 -16.22 35.28 -32.07
C ASP A 226 -17.42 34.32 -32.23
N ALA A 227 -17.95 33.90 -31.09
CA ALA A 227 -19.37 33.59 -30.81
C ALA A 227 -19.46 33.43 -29.27
N GLU A 228 -19.73 34.47 -28.49
CA GLU A 228 -21.08 35.00 -28.23
C GLU A 228 -22.07 33.89 -27.87
N LEU A 229 -22.27 33.63 -26.57
CA LEU A 229 -23.59 33.80 -25.93
C LEU A 229 -23.54 33.51 -24.41
N ALA A 230 -23.84 34.57 -23.67
CA ALA A 230 -24.56 34.64 -22.39
C ALA A 230 -25.04 33.34 -21.73
N ALA A 231 -24.70 33.19 -20.45
CA ALA A 231 -25.69 32.99 -19.38
C ALA A 231 -25.03 33.21 -18.02
N GLU A 232 -25.20 34.42 -17.48
CA GLU A 232 -25.10 34.68 -16.05
C GLU A 232 -26.15 33.83 -15.33
N GLY A 233 -25.72 32.81 -14.59
CA GLY A 233 -26.54 32.12 -13.60
C GLY A 233 -26.42 32.84 -12.25
N PRO A 234 -27.54 33.13 -11.55
CA PRO A 234 -27.50 33.85 -10.28
C PRO A 234 -26.79 33.04 -9.17
N PRO A 235 -26.18 33.71 -8.18
CA PRO A 235 -25.62 33.05 -7.01
C PRO A 235 -26.75 32.42 -6.19
N THR A 236 -26.81 31.08 -6.18
CA THR A 236 -27.71 30.34 -5.30
C THR A 236 -27.33 30.65 -3.85
N LEU A 237 -28.24 31.34 -3.18
CA LEU A 237 -28.18 31.66 -1.77
C LEU A 237 -28.06 30.38 -0.94
N LEU A 238 -27.15 30.46 0.03
CA LEU A 238 -26.94 29.55 1.13
C LEU A 238 -28.28 29.24 1.83
N GLU A 239 -28.71 27.99 1.80
CA GLU A 239 -29.69 27.49 2.76
C GLU A 239 -28.95 26.94 4.01
N PRO A 240 -29.36 27.33 5.23
CA PRO A 240 -28.84 26.75 6.45
C PRO A 240 -29.42 25.34 6.62
N VAL A 241 -28.56 24.32 6.58
CA VAL A 241 -28.96 22.96 6.94
C VAL A 241 -29.33 22.94 8.41
N ALA A 242 -30.62 22.71 8.66
CA ALA A 242 -31.22 22.53 9.96
C ALA A 242 -30.53 21.40 10.74
N THR A 243 -30.17 21.70 11.99
CA THR A 243 -29.81 20.72 13.00
C THR A 243 -31.06 19.98 13.46
N GLU A 244 -31.47 18.93 12.75
CA GLU A 244 -32.47 17.99 13.26
C GLU A 244 -31.84 17.03 14.28
N SER A 245 -32.09 17.33 15.54
CA SER A 245 -32.06 16.36 16.63
C SER A 245 -33.05 15.24 16.35
N VAL A 246 -32.57 14.03 16.08
CA VAL A 246 -33.37 12.82 16.26
C VAL A 246 -32.84 12.09 17.48
N ALA A 247 -33.45 12.43 18.60
CA ALA A 247 -33.53 11.55 19.74
C ALA A 247 -34.47 10.38 19.41
N ALA A 248 -34.15 9.24 20.04
CA ALA A 248 -35.09 8.22 20.50
C ALA A 248 -35.33 6.96 19.64
N VAL A 249 -35.21 5.84 20.36
CA VAL A 249 -35.97 4.59 20.25
C VAL A 249 -35.45 3.55 19.26
N ALA A 250 -34.81 2.50 19.80
CA ALA A 250 -35.46 1.19 19.93
C ALA A 250 -34.57 0.21 20.70
N ALA A 251 -35.11 -0.28 21.82
CA ALA A 251 -34.59 -1.43 22.54
C ALA A 251 -34.76 -2.69 21.68
N GLY A 252 -33.65 -3.24 21.17
CA GLY A 252 -33.60 -4.57 20.58
C GLY A 252 -33.31 -5.61 21.66
N GLY A 253 -34.37 -6.28 22.14
CA GLY A 253 -34.26 -7.41 23.07
C GLY A 253 -33.58 -8.63 22.43
N PRO A 254 -33.00 -9.54 23.24
CA PRO A 254 -32.34 -10.74 22.75
C PRO A 254 -33.37 -11.75 22.19
N GLU A 255 -33.17 -12.14 20.94
CA GLU A 255 -33.92 -13.19 20.26
C GLU A 255 -33.63 -14.56 20.93
N PRO A 256 -34.65 -15.34 21.32
CA PRO A 256 -34.43 -16.65 21.92
C PRO A 256 -33.96 -17.67 20.87
N LEU A 257 -32.81 -18.28 21.17
CA LEU A 257 -32.25 -19.44 20.47
C LEU A 257 -33.31 -20.54 20.29
N GLN A 258 -33.76 -20.74 19.05
CA GLN A 258 -34.53 -21.92 18.70
C GLN A 258 -33.58 -23.13 18.61
N LEU A 259 -33.69 -24.00 19.61
CA LEU A 259 -33.18 -25.37 19.61
C LEU A 259 -33.78 -26.13 18.42
N ARG A 260 -32.99 -26.28 17.35
CA ARG A 260 -33.28 -27.24 16.28
C ARG A 260 -32.89 -28.64 16.76
N THR A 261 -33.87 -29.35 17.29
CA THR A 261 -33.85 -30.81 17.44
C THR A 261 -34.40 -31.47 16.17
N GLY A 262 -33.69 -32.48 15.66
CA GLY A 262 -34.20 -33.43 14.67
C GLY A 262 -33.52 -33.29 13.30
N GLY A 263 -33.05 -34.35 12.66
CA GLY A 263 -33.07 -35.76 12.99
C GLY A 263 -32.15 -36.51 12.04
N GLU A 264 -31.63 -37.64 12.51
CA GLU A 264 -30.90 -38.62 11.71
C GLU A 264 -31.77 -39.15 10.55
N PRO A 265 -31.31 -39.11 9.30
CA PRO A 265 -31.83 -40.00 8.28
C PRO A 265 -31.22 -41.39 8.46
N SER A 266 -32.08 -42.35 8.77
CA SER A 266 -31.78 -43.78 8.74
C SER A 266 -31.37 -44.21 7.33
N ASP A 267 -30.22 -44.88 7.22
CA ASP A 267 -29.81 -45.64 6.04
C ASP A 267 -30.71 -46.88 5.88
N PRO A 268 -31.37 -47.08 4.73
CA PRO A 268 -31.80 -48.40 4.31
C PRO A 268 -30.74 -49.02 3.39
N SER A 269 -30.29 -50.20 3.79
CA SER A 269 -29.46 -51.15 3.07
C SER A 269 -29.72 -51.23 1.56
N LEU A 270 -28.64 -51.38 0.78
CA LEU A 270 -28.54 -52.27 -0.39
C LEU A 270 -27.08 -52.69 -0.60
#